data_AF-A0A087TU58-F1
#
_entry.id   AF-A0A087TU58-F1
#
_cell.length_a   1.000
_cell.length_b   1.000
_cell.length_c   1.000
_cell.angle_alpha   90.00
_cell.angle_beta   90.00
_cell.angle_gamma   90.00
#
_symmetry.space_group_name_H-M   'P 1'
#
loop_
_entity.id
_entity.type
_entity.pdbx_description
1 polymer ?
#
loop_
_entity_poly.entity_id
_entity_poly.type
_entity_poly.pdbx_seq_one_letter_code
_entity_poly.pdbx_strand_id
1 'polypeptide(L)'
;MSENRSETVETAADSTETQDLFCDTNDASCDTAFVAFARIYSGILRKNQQLYVLGPKHDPAKILNSDLQVSDKITVHDLRPDQHITLATIKNLYLLMGQELIELEDASAGNVIGIGGLENHVLKSATLSSTVACPGFVDLHSSTVPIMRVALEPAHSREMPSLVRGMRLLNQADPCVQVFVQETGEHVLVSSGEVHLQRCIDDLKERFAKIEVNVSAPIVPFRETIIPPPKLDMVNEAIDVKSQQKKAPKAEENNEKEHENDGYIKLKTPNKLSCVHMHAKPLPSEITQLLEKNADLLKVIDQSYSSLHCDNNDTCLNSETFKAIAEFKAKLNDLFVKSGNEWRNAVDQIWSFGPRRCGPNILLNRIPSYSRPSIWTMKDPDFIPESPHFNYDSSFISGFQLASLCGPLCDEPMMGVCFIVEDWTFEKEVSSNTCEEIDTVSSDKQDISNSVLLDDPVLQTVSADAASIASSGPSSASSIPFGPFTGQIMSTVKEACRKAFQAQPQRLMAAMYSCNIQVRTE
;
A
#
# COMPACT_ATOMS: atom_id res chain seq x y z
N MET A 1 -13.12 75.47 -18.32
CA MET A 1 -14.10 74.61 -17.62
C MET A 1 -13.43 73.25 -17.47
N SER A 2 -12.41 73.09 -16.63
CA SER A 2 -12.44 72.90 -15.16
C SER A 2 -13.30 71.71 -14.74
N GLU A 3 -12.62 70.63 -14.33
CA GLU A 3 -12.89 69.75 -13.16
C GLU A 3 -12.15 68.41 -13.41
N ASN A 4 -11.00 68.17 -12.80
CA ASN A 4 -10.69 67.81 -11.40
C ASN A 4 -10.37 66.31 -11.30
N ARG A 5 -9.09 66.08 -11.03
CA ARG A 5 -8.39 64.82 -10.84
C ARG A 5 -8.32 64.59 -9.33
N SER A 6 -8.82 63.45 -8.85
CA SER A 6 -8.54 62.95 -7.50
C SER A 6 -8.29 61.45 -7.58
N GLU A 7 -7.05 61.09 -7.29
CA GLU A 7 -6.52 59.75 -7.15
C GLU A 7 -7.00 59.12 -5.83
N THR A 8 -7.38 57.85 -5.89
CA THR A 8 -7.34 56.93 -4.73
C THR A 8 -6.67 55.65 -5.19
N VAL A 9 -5.53 55.39 -4.55
CA VAL A 9 -4.64 54.24 -4.70
C VAL A 9 -5.20 53.09 -3.88
N GLU A 10 -5.44 51.93 -4.50
CA GLU A 10 -5.58 50.65 -3.80
C GLU A 10 -4.57 49.66 -4.37
N THR A 11 -3.51 49.51 -3.56
CA THR A 11 -2.64 48.36 -3.29
C THR A 11 -2.79 47.11 -4.16
N ALA A 12 -1.76 46.86 -4.96
CA ALA A 12 -1.41 45.56 -5.52
C ALA A 12 -0.93 44.61 -4.41
N ALA A 13 -1.51 43.41 -4.36
CA ALA A 13 -0.98 42.28 -3.61
C ALA A 13 -0.53 41.22 -4.62
N ASP A 14 0.78 41.01 -4.67
CA ASP A 14 1.45 39.88 -5.33
C ASP A 14 0.99 38.58 -4.68
N SER A 15 0.29 37.74 -5.43
CA SER A 15 0.19 36.32 -5.16
C SER A 15 0.88 35.57 -6.29
N THR A 16 2.08 35.08 -5.99
CA THR A 16 2.83 34.10 -6.76
C THR A 16 1.95 32.87 -7.02
N GLU A 17 1.25 32.89 -8.14
CA GLU A 17 0.73 31.69 -8.78
C GLU A 17 1.92 30.95 -9.41
N THR A 18 2.24 29.79 -8.86
CA THR A 18 3.00 28.76 -9.56
C THR A 18 2.23 28.42 -10.83
N GLN A 19 2.70 28.98 -11.95
CA GLN A 19 2.30 28.61 -13.30
C GLN A 19 2.78 27.17 -13.58
N ASP A 20 2.01 26.19 -13.12
CA ASP A 20 2.04 24.87 -13.73
C ASP A 20 1.29 24.98 -15.07
N LEU A 21 2.07 24.99 -16.14
CA LEU A 21 1.62 24.98 -17.53
C LEU A 21 0.75 23.75 -17.80
N PHE A 22 -0.55 23.85 -17.53
CA PHE A 22 -1.55 22.98 -18.12
C PHE A 22 -2.08 23.64 -19.38
N CYS A 23 -1.77 23.00 -20.52
CA CYS A 23 -2.30 23.38 -21.82
C CYS A 23 -3.83 23.31 -21.77
N ASP A 24 -4.44 24.48 -21.90
CA ASP A 24 -5.84 24.65 -22.27
C ASP A 24 -6.16 23.80 -23.50
N THR A 25 -7.32 23.16 -23.43
CA THR A 25 -8.22 22.79 -24.51
C THR A 25 -7.86 23.38 -25.88
N ASN A 26 -7.24 22.58 -26.78
CA ASN A 26 -7.43 22.62 -28.24
C ASN A 26 -6.51 21.64 -29.02
N ASP A 27 -6.32 20.41 -28.55
CA ASP A 27 -5.82 19.36 -29.45
C ASP A 27 -6.99 18.70 -30.19
N ALA A 28 -7.44 19.40 -31.23
CA ALA A 28 -8.24 18.85 -32.31
C ALA A 28 -7.38 17.89 -33.15
N SER A 29 -7.08 16.69 -32.61
CA SER A 29 -6.59 15.54 -33.40
C SER A 29 -6.71 14.17 -32.69
N CYS A 30 -7.53 14.06 -31.65
CA CYS A 30 -7.86 12.75 -31.09
C CYS A 30 -9.10 12.18 -31.81
N ASP A 31 -8.89 11.58 -32.99
CA ASP A 31 -9.92 10.85 -33.76
C ASP A 31 -10.53 9.66 -32.99
N THR A 32 -9.98 9.30 -31.83
CA THR A 32 -10.41 8.15 -31.05
C THR A 32 -11.38 8.59 -29.95
N ALA A 33 -12.67 8.39 -30.17
CA ALA A 33 -13.68 8.53 -29.13
C ALA A 33 -13.66 7.31 -28.19
N PHE A 34 -13.50 7.54 -26.88
CA PHE A 34 -13.62 6.46 -25.89
C PHE A 34 -15.09 6.09 -25.70
N VAL A 35 -15.39 4.80 -25.86
CA VAL A 35 -16.72 4.23 -25.65
C VAL A 35 -16.63 3.25 -24.49
N ALA A 36 -17.26 3.59 -23.37
CA ALA A 36 -17.32 2.73 -22.20
C ALA A 36 -18.30 1.58 -22.46
N PHE A 37 -17.85 0.34 -22.30
CA PHE A 37 -18.70 -0.84 -22.39
C PHE A 37 -19.46 -1.04 -21.09
N ALA A 38 -20.79 -0.99 -21.13
CA ALA A 38 -21.63 -1.08 -19.94
C ALA A 38 -22.81 -2.03 -20.15
N ARG A 39 -23.26 -2.64 -19.05
CA ARG A 39 -24.51 -3.41 -18.99
C ARG A 39 -25.49 -2.74 -18.05
N ILE A 40 -26.72 -2.52 -18.52
CA ILE A 40 -27.76 -1.92 -17.70
C ILE A 40 -28.41 -3.01 -16.84
N TYR A 41 -28.33 -2.89 -15.52
CA TYR A 41 -28.95 -3.85 -14.60
C TYR A 41 -30.41 -3.51 -14.29
N SER A 42 -30.73 -2.24 -14.13
CA SER A 42 -32.06 -1.78 -13.74
C SER A 42 -32.41 -0.44 -14.39
N GLY A 43 -33.71 -0.23 -14.62
CA GLY A 43 -34.24 1.01 -15.16
C GLY A 43 -34.04 1.18 -16.67
N ILE A 44 -34.12 2.44 -17.09
CA ILE A 44 -33.96 2.89 -18.48
C ILE A 44 -32.95 4.03 -18.46
N LEU A 45 -31.92 3.92 -19.28
CA LEU A 45 -30.90 4.94 -19.46
C LEU A 45 -31.26 5.84 -20.63
N ARG A 46 -31.20 7.16 -20.46
CA ARG A 46 -31.49 8.13 -21.52
C ARG A 46 -30.26 8.98 -21.87
N LYS A 47 -30.18 9.41 -23.12
CA LYS A 47 -29.21 10.42 -23.56
C LYS A 47 -29.37 11.71 -22.74
N ASN A 48 -28.26 12.34 -22.37
CA ASN A 48 -28.17 13.55 -21.53
C ASN A 48 -28.68 13.40 -20.09
N GLN A 49 -28.81 12.17 -19.58
CA GLN A 49 -29.10 11.94 -18.17
C GLN A 49 -27.84 12.14 -17.31
N GLN A 50 -28.00 12.83 -16.18
CA GLN A 50 -26.98 12.93 -15.14
C GLN A 50 -27.04 11.70 -14.22
N LEU A 51 -25.90 11.07 -14.00
CA LEU A 51 -25.75 9.93 -13.10
C LEU A 51 -24.53 10.10 -12.20
N TYR A 52 -24.58 9.43 -11.06
CA TYR A 52 -23.44 9.29 -10.18
C TYR A 52 -22.57 8.12 -10.64
N VAL A 53 -21.29 8.40 -10.81
CA VAL A 53 -20.24 7.41 -11.06
C VAL A 53 -19.60 7.07 -9.72
N LEU A 54 -19.82 5.83 -9.29
CA LEU A 54 -19.36 5.29 -8.03
C LEU A 54 -18.11 4.44 -8.27
N GLY A 55 -17.06 4.73 -7.49
CA GLY A 55 -15.86 3.89 -7.47
C GLY A 55 -16.09 2.54 -6.78
N PRO A 56 -15.18 1.57 -6.96
CA PRO A 56 -15.33 0.23 -6.39
C PRO A 56 -15.21 0.18 -4.86
N LYS A 57 -14.60 1.20 -4.25
CA LYS A 57 -14.47 1.35 -2.78
C LYS A 57 -15.63 2.13 -2.15
N HIS A 58 -16.69 2.39 -2.92
CA HIS A 58 -17.83 3.17 -2.45
C HIS A 58 -18.67 2.39 -1.43
N ASP A 59 -18.67 2.88 -0.19
CA ASP A 59 -19.52 2.36 0.89
C ASP A 59 -20.75 3.25 1.08
N PRO A 60 -21.97 2.77 0.81
CA PRO A 60 -23.19 3.58 0.93
C PRO A 60 -23.48 4.01 2.39
N ALA A 61 -23.01 3.24 3.39
CA ALA A 61 -23.26 3.52 4.80
C ALA A 61 -22.57 4.81 5.30
N LYS A 62 -21.35 5.11 4.80
CA LYS A 62 -20.61 6.31 5.18
C LYS A 62 -21.29 7.60 4.68
N ILE A 63 -22.03 7.48 3.58
CA ILE A 63 -22.58 8.61 2.85
C ILE A 63 -24.03 8.89 3.26
N LEU A 64 -24.80 7.87 3.65
CA LEU A 64 -26.12 8.10 4.25
C LEU A 64 -26.04 8.91 5.55
N ASN A 65 -24.88 8.87 6.24
CA ASN A 65 -24.63 9.60 7.48
C ASN A 65 -23.99 10.98 7.27
N SER A 66 -23.51 11.29 6.06
CA SER A 66 -22.87 12.57 5.74
C SER A 66 -23.60 13.28 4.61
N ASP A 67 -24.12 14.48 4.87
CA ASP A 67 -24.77 15.34 3.86
C ASP A 67 -23.74 15.87 2.85
N LEU A 68 -23.27 15.01 1.94
CA LEU A 68 -22.29 15.34 0.92
C LEU A 68 -22.96 16.02 -0.28
N GLN A 69 -22.62 17.29 -0.51
CA GLN A 69 -22.90 17.98 -1.77
C GLN A 69 -21.80 17.63 -2.79
N VAL A 70 -22.14 16.76 -3.75
CA VAL A 70 -21.26 16.45 -4.88
C VAL A 70 -21.31 17.60 -5.87
N SER A 71 -20.17 18.20 -6.22
CA SER A 71 -20.11 19.28 -7.20
C SER A 71 -19.82 18.77 -8.61
N ASP A 72 -20.50 19.37 -9.60
CA ASP A 72 -20.52 18.93 -11.01
C ASP A 72 -19.17 19.02 -11.76
N LYS A 73 -18.13 19.61 -11.16
CA LYS A 73 -16.85 19.90 -11.83
C LYS A 73 -15.68 19.02 -11.39
N ILE A 74 -15.87 18.16 -10.40
CA ILE A 74 -14.76 17.35 -9.87
C ILE A 74 -14.52 16.15 -10.79
N THR A 75 -13.31 16.03 -11.32
CA THR A 75 -12.86 14.84 -12.05
C THR A 75 -12.30 13.80 -11.08
N VAL A 76 -12.10 12.56 -11.52
CA VAL A 76 -11.51 11.51 -10.66
C VAL A 76 -10.13 11.90 -10.13
N HIS A 77 -9.40 12.74 -10.87
CA HIS A 77 -8.07 13.18 -10.49
C HIS A 77 -8.04 14.19 -9.34
N ASP A 78 -9.13 14.95 -9.15
CA ASP A 78 -9.23 15.98 -8.10
C ASP A 78 -9.91 15.45 -6.83
N LEU A 79 -10.34 14.17 -6.84
CA LEU A 79 -10.97 13.54 -5.69
C LEU A 79 -9.97 13.28 -4.56
N ARG A 80 -10.39 13.59 -3.34
CA ARG A 80 -9.70 13.12 -2.13
C ARG A 80 -9.79 11.60 -2.03
N PRO A 81 -8.82 10.91 -1.41
CA PRO A 81 -8.83 9.46 -1.28
C PRO A 81 -10.06 8.90 -0.54
N ASP A 82 -10.76 9.71 0.26
CA ASP A 82 -11.99 9.32 0.97
C ASP A 82 -13.27 9.56 0.14
N GLN A 83 -13.19 10.27 -0.98
CA GLN A 83 -14.32 10.58 -1.86
C GLN A 83 -14.26 9.71 -3.13
N HIS A 84 -15.33 8.95 -3.37
CA HIS A 84 -15.38 7.96 -4.45
C HIS A 84 -16.55 8.19 -5.43
N ILE A 85 -17.10 9.39 -5.45
CA ILE A 85 -18.31 9.74 -6.20
C ILE A 85 -17.99 10.90 -7.13
N THR A 86 -18.33 10.75 -8.40
CA THR A 86 -18.38 11.89 -9.33
C THR A 86 -19.74 11.95 -9.99
N LEU A 87 -20.16 13.13 -10.42
CA LEU A 87 -21.35 13.31 -11.22
C LEU A 87 -20.92 13.38 -12.68
N ALA A 88 -21.54 12.57 -13.54
CA ALA A 88 -21.26 12.54 -14.97
C ALA A 88 -22.55 12.62 -15.79
N THR A 89 -22.51 13.39 -16.87
CA THR A 89 -23.60 13.49 -17.84
C THR A 89 -23.31 12.59 -19.03
N ILE A 90 -24.23 11.70 -19.36
CA ILE A 90 -24.08 10.81 -20.51
C ILE A 90 -24.35 11.58 -21.80
N LYS A 91 -23.32 11.75 -22.63
CA LYS A 91 -23.45 12.51 -23.89
C LYS A 91 -24.15 11.70 -24.98
N ASN A 92 -23.67 10.48 -25.22
CA ASN A 92 -24.17 9.62 -26.30
C ASN A 92 -24.28 8.16 -25.81
N LEU A 93 -25.31 7.47 -26.29
CA LEU A 93 -25.52 6.04 -26.09
C LEU A 93 -25.37 5.33 -27.43
N TYR A 94 -24.69 4.19 -27.43
CA TYR A 94 -24.41 3.41 -28.62
C TYR A 94 -24.81 1.95 -28.40
N LEU A 95 -25.39 1.33 -29.42
CA LEU A 95 -25.52 -0.12 -29.53
C LEU A 95 -24.33 -0.67 -30.32
N LEU A 96 -23.60 -1.60 -29.72
CA LEU A 96 -22.39 -2.18 -30.29
C LEU A 96 -22.75 -3.35 -31.21
N MET A 97 -22.72 -3.15 -32.54
CA MET A 97 -22.99 -4.21 -33.55
C MET A 97 -21.70 -4.84 -34.10
N GLY A 98 -20.58 -4.73 -33.36
CA GLY A 98 -19.27 -5.21 -33.78
C GLY A 98 -18.46 -4.10 -34.44
N GLN A 99 -18.60 -3.91 -35.76
CA GLN A 99 -17.89 -2.85 -36.49
C GLN A 99 -18.61 -1.50 -36.45
N GLU A 100 -19.94 -1.51 -36.43
CA GLU A 100 -20.76 -0.30 -36.47
C GLU A 100 -21.31 0.04 -35.08
N LEU A 101 -21.37 1.35 -34.79
CA LEU A 101 -21.97 1.93 -33.61
C LEU A 101 -23.29 2.60 -34.00
N ILE A 102 -24.41 2.08 -33.50
CA ILE A 102 -25.72 2.68 -33.74
C ILE A 102 -26.07 3.58 -32.56
N GLU A 103 -26.32 4.86 -32.79
CA GLU A 103 -26.77 5.76 -31.74
C GLU A 103 -28.16 5.39 -31.23
N LEU A 104 -28.35 5.44 -29.91
CA LEU A 104 -29.62 5.20 -29.23
C LEU A 104 -30.05 6.43 -28.42
N GLU A 105 -31.36 6.65 -28.32
CA GLU A 105 -31.94 7.68 -27.46
C GLU A 105 -32.13 7.16 -26.01
N ASP A 106 -32.61 5.93 -25.89
CA ASP A 106 -32.80 5.23 -24.64
C ASP A 106 -32.42 3.75 -24.73
N ALA A 107 -32.09 3.16 -23.57
CA ALA A 107 -31.74 1.75 -23.46
C ALA A 107 -32.32 1.16 -22.17
N SER A 108 -33.00 0.01 -22.29
CA SER A 108 -33.62 -0.69 -21.17
C SER A 108 -32.66 -1.67 -20.47
N ALA A 109 -33.03 -2.06 -19.24
CA ALA A 109 -32.33 -3.07 -18.46
C ALA A 109 -32.13 -4.40 -19.22
N GLY A 110 -30.98 -5.02 -19.01
CA GLY A 110 -30.54 -6.25 -19.66
C GLY A 110 -29.62 -6.02 -20.86
N ASN A 111 -29.73 -4.85 -21.51
CA ASN A 111 -28.94 -4.53 -22.70
C ASN A 111 -27.49 -4.18 -22.36
N VAL A 112 -26.61 -4.50 -23.33
CA VAL A 112 -25.21 -4.09 -23.35
C VAL A 112 -25.08 -2.92 -24.30
N ILE A 113 -24.50 -1.83 -23.82
CA ILE A 113 -24.41 -0.56 -24.54
C ILE A 113 -23.02 0.04 -24.41
N GLY A 114 -22.66 0.86 -25.39
CA GLY A 114 -21.54 1.77 -25.34
C GLY A 114 -21.99 3.13 -24.80
N ILE A 115 -21.27 3.67 -23.83
CA ILE A 115 -21.52 5.01 -23.29
C ILE A 115 -20.38 5.94 -23.70
N GLY A 116 -20.71 7.05 -24.35
CA GLY A 116 -19.74 8.08 -24.71
C GLY A 116 -19.61 9.17 -23.65
N GLY A 117 -18.39 9.70 -23.48
CA GLY A 117 -18.11 10.89 -22.67
C GLY A 117 -17.81 10.65 -21.19
N LEU A 118 -17.49 9.41 -20.79
CA LEU A 118 -17.17 9.02 -19.41
C LEU A 118 -15.66 8.88 -19.11
N GLU A 119 -14.79 9.30 -20.03
CA GLU A 119 -13.33 9.10 -19.97
C GLU A 119 -12.70 9.60 -18.66
N ASN A 120 -13.05 10.81 -18.22
CA ASN A 120 -12.45 11.43 -17.01
C ASN A 120 -13.07 10.95 -15.69
N HIS A 121 -14.15 10.15 -15.76
CA HIS A 121 -14.92 9.71 -14.59
C HIS A 121 -14.69 8.24 -14.23
N VAL A 122 -14.07 7.46 -15.11
CA VAL A 122 -13.88 6.01 -14.95
C VAL A 122 -12.38 5.68 -14.95
N LEU A 123 -11.95 4.86 -13.98
CA LEU A 123 -10.57 4.37 -13.91
C LEU A 123 -10.38 3.04 -14.63
N LYS A 124 -11.02 1.97 -14.14
CA LYS A 124 -11.02 0.63 -14.75
C LYS A 124 -12.43 0.10 -14.82
N SER A 125 -13.05 0.11 -13.65
CA SER A 125 -14.45 -0.21 -13.41
C SER A 125 -15.08 0.97 -12.67
N ALA A 126 -16.34 1.21 -12.97
CA ALA A 126 -17.17 2.13 -12.21
C ALA A 126 -18.62 1.66 -12.27
N THR A 127 -19.36 1.94 -11.20
CA THR A 127 -20.79 1.69 -11.14
C THR A 127 -21.54 2.99 -11.39
N LEU A 128 -22.39 3.00 -12.40
CA LEU A 128 -23.28 4.14 -12.66
C LEU A 128 -24.60 3.93 -11.93
N SER A 129 -25.04 4.94 -11.19
CA SER A 129 -26.31 4.90 -10.45
C SER A 129 -27.00 6.26 -10.45
N SER A 130 -28.33 6.26 -10.48
CA SER A 130 -29.13 7.46 -10.27
C SER A 130 -29.12 7.91 -8.80
N THR A 131 -28.81 6.99 -7.88
CA THR A 131 -28.78 7.23 -6.43
C THR A 131 -27.40 6.94 -5.86
N VAL A 132 -27.01 7.71 -4.86
CA VAL A 132 -25.74 7.54 -4.14
C VAL A 132 -25.77 6.31 -3.20
N ALA A 133 -26.97 5.94 -2.73
CA ALA A 133 -27.21 4.79 -1.87
C ALA A 133 -27.23 3.45 -2.64
N CYS A 134 -26.26 3.24 -3.53
CA CYS A 134 -26.04 1.99 -4.25
C CYS A 134 -24.65 1.46 -3.87
N PRO A 135 -24.51 0.18 -3.48
CA PRO A 135 -23.18 -0.39 -3.30
C PRO A 135 -22.43 -0.43 -4.64
N GLY A 136 -21.13 -0.09 -4.61
CA GLY A 136 -20.28 -0.27 -5.79
C GLY A 136 -20.27 -1.74 -6.23
N PHE A 137 -20.22 -1.98 -7.55
CA PHE A 137 -19.96 -3.32 -8.05
C PHE A 137 -18.50 -3.66 -7.79
N VAL A 138 -18.24 -4.92 -7.44
CA VAL A 138 -16.89 -5.44 -7.22
C VAL A 138 -16.12 -5.36 -8.54
N ASP A 139 -14.85 -4.95 -8.45
CA ASP A 139 -13.95 -4.91 -9.59
C ASP A 139 -13.89 -6.24 -10.33
N LEU A 140 -13.66 -6.17 -11.65
CA LEU A 140 -13.46 -7.36 -12.46
C LEU A 140 -12.24 -8.12 -11.92
N HIS A 141 -12.45 -9.32 -11.39
CA HIS A 141 -11.34 -10.18 -10.97
C HIS A 141 -10.64 -10.65 -12.25
N SER A 142 -9.52 -10.01 -12.60
CA SER A 142 -8.61 -10.66 -13.53
C SER A 142 -8.13 -11.94 -12.85
N SER A 143 -8.44 -13.08 -13.46
CA SER A 143 -7.97 -14.39 -12.97
C SER A 143 -6.44 -14.49 -12.97
N THR A 144 -5.74 -13.56 -13.63
CA THR A 144 -4.28 -13.53 -13.71
C THR A 144 -3.75 -12.24 -13.12
N VAL A 145 -2.91 -12.35 -12.09
CA VAL A 145 -2.16 -11.22 -11.54
C VAL A 145 -1.10 -10.82 -12.57
N PRO A 146 -0.97 -9.53 -12.95
CA PRO A 146 0.05 -9.10 -13.89
C PRO A 146 1.44 -9.26 -13.27
N ILE A 147 2.35 -9.92 -13.99
CA ILE A 147 3.66 -10.34 -13.47
C ILE A 147 4.81 -9.62 -14.17
N MET A 148 4.74 -9.41 -15.49
CA MET A 148 5.87 -8.85 -16.24
C MET A 148 5.91 -7.34 -16.14
N ARG A 149 7.06 -6.79 -15.74
CA ARG A 149 7.32 -5.35 -15.65
C ARG A 149 8.23 -4.90 -16.80
N VAL A 150 7.92 -3.72 -17.33
CA VAL A 150 8.70 -3.07 -18.38
C VAL A 150 8.76 -1.58 -18.12
N ALA A 151 9.94 -0.98 -18.23
CA ALA A 151 10.11 0.46 -18.19
C ALA A 151 9.90 1.03 -19.59
N LEU A 152 9.13 2.12 -19.67
CA LEU A 152 8.80 2.83 -20.90
C LEU A 152 9.37 4.25 -20.85
N GLU A 153 10.06 4.61 -21.92
CA GLU A 153 10.57 5.96 -22.14
C GLU A 153 10.18 6.40 -23.56
N PRO A 154 9.78 7.66 -23.78
CA PRO A 154 9.54 8.14 -25.13
C PRO A 154 10.86 8.35 -25.86
N ALA A 155 10.87 8.19 -27.19
CA ALA A 155 12.04 8.50 -28.01
C ALA A 155 12.46 9.98 -27.89
N HIS A 156 11.48 10.88 -27.71
CA HIS A 156 11.69 12.31 -27.52
C HIS A 156 11.18 12.74 -26.15
N SER A 157 12.04 13.37 -25.33
CA SER A 157 11.66 13.81 -23.98
C SER A 157 10.52 14.85 -23.95
N ARG A 158 10.28 15.57 -25.05
CA ARG A 158 9.16 16.53 -25.17
C ARG A 158 7.79 15.84 -25.17
N GLU A 159 7.74 14.57 -25.57
CA GLU A 159 6.51 13.79 -25.75
C GLU A 159 6.13 12.99 -24.48
N MET A 160 6.85 13.21 -23.36
CA MET A 160 6.52 12.62 -22.06
C MET A 160 5.05 12.82 -21.63
N PRO A 161 4.43 14.01 -21.79
CA PRO A 161 3.02 14.20 -21.42
C PRO A 161 2.06 13.33 -22.25
N SER A 162 2.37 13.13 -23.53
CA SER A 162 1.60 12.26 -24.43
C SER A 162 1.74 10.80 -24.04
N LEU A 163 2.93 10.37 -23.60
CA LEU A 163 3.13 9.02 -23.05
C LEU A 163 2.29 8.81 -21.78
N VAL A 164 2.35 9.74 -20.83
CA VAL A 164 1.58 9.65 -19.57
C VAL A 164 0.07 9.62 -19.86
N ARG A 165 -0.41 10.44 -20.79
CA ARG A 165 -1.81 10.42 -21.24
C ARG A 165 -2.17 9.08 -21.88
N GLY A 166 -1.36 8.59 -22.80
CA GLY A 166 -1.59 7.30 -23.48
C GLY A 166 -1.56 6.11 -22.53
N MET A 167 -0.66 6.11 -21.54
CA MET A 167 -0.61 5.08 -20.50
C MET A 167 -1.85 5.11 -19.59
N ARG A 168 -2.42 6.29 -19.30
CA ARG A 168 -3.69 6.41 -18.57
C ARG A 168 -4.84 5.78 -19.37
N LEU A 169 -4.92 6.08 -20.67
CA LEU A 169 -5.91 5.50 -21.57
C LEU A 169 -5.75 3.98 -21.68
N LEU A 170 -4.52 3.48 -21.77
CA LEU A 170 -4.22 2.05 -21.79
C LEU A 170 -4.71 1.35 -20.52
N ASN A 171 -4.49 1.96 -19.34
CA ASN A 171 -4.97 1.44 -18.06
C ASN A 171 -6.51 1.45 -17.94
N GLN A 172 -7.20 2.35 -18.65
CA GLN A 172 -8.67 2.34 -18.75
C GLN A 172 -9.18 1.28 -19.72
N ALA A 173 -8.46 1.06 -20.83
CA ALA A 173 -8.86 0.10 -21.85
C ALA A 173 -8.62 -1.37 -21.43
N ASP A 174 -7.57 -1.64 -20.67
CA ASP A 174 -7.17 -2.99 -20.28
C ASP A 174 -7.18 -3.20 -18.75
N PRO A 175 -8.01 -4.11 -18.22
CA PRO A 175 -8.07 -4.35 -16.77
C PRO A 175 -6.79 -4.97 -16.19
N CYS A 176 -6.07 -5.75 -17.00
CA CYS A 176 -4.89 -6.51 -16.58
C CYS A 176 -3.63 -5.65 -16.53
N VAL A 177 -3.64 -4.49 -17.18
CA VAL A 177 -2.50 -3.57 -17.19
C VAL A 177 -2.45 -2.78 -15.88
N GLN A 178 -1.26 -2.55 -15.35
CA GLN A 178 -1.05 -1.59 -14.28
C GLN A 178 0.07 -0.62 -14.66
N VAL A 179 -0.17 0.66 -14.42
CA VAL A 179 0.79 1.72 -14.67
C VAL A 179 1.12 2.40 -13.35
N PHE A 180 2.41 2.51 -13.04
CA PHE A 180 2.88 3.31 -11.93
C PHE A 180 4.25 3.91 -12.24
N VAL A 181 4.61 4.94 -11.48
CA VAL A 181 5.94 5.56 -11.51
C VAL A 181 6.75 4.99 -10.36
N GLN A 182 7.96 4.52 -10.65
CA GLN A 182 8.89 4.05 -9.61
C GLN A 182 9.54 5.24 -8.88
N GLU A 183 10.14 4.97 -7.72
CA GLU A 183 10.92 5.98 -6.97
C GLU A 183 12.11 6.52 -7.79
N THR A 184 12.60 5.75 -8.75
CA THR A 184 13.63 6.15 -9.73
C THR A 184 13.14 7.18 -10.74
N GLY A 185 11.82 7.42 -10.81
CA GLY A 185 11.18 8.30 -11.79
C GLY A 185 10.83 7.60 -13.11
N GLU A 186 11.12 6.31 -13.25
CA GLU A 186 10.79 5.54 -14.45
C GLU A 186 9.30 5.19 -14.51
N HIS A 187 8.72 5.27 -15.71
CA HIS A 187 7.34 4.84 -15.96
C HIS A 187 7.32 3.34 -16.24
N VAL A 188 6.64 2.58 -15.37
CA VAL A 188 6.60 1.12 -15.49
C VAL A 188 5.21 0.63 -15.83
N LEU A 189 5.17 -0.22 -16.85
CA LEU A 189 4.02 -0.97 -17.30
C LEU A 189 4.11 -2.40 -16.75
N VAL A 190 3.05 -2.86 -16.08
CA VAL A 190 2.91 -4.25 -15.67
C VAL A 190 1.85 -4.94 -16.52
N SER A 191 2.20 -6.10 -17.07
CA SER A 191 1.37 -6.90 -17.97
C SER A 191 1.32 -8.36 -17.51
N SER A 192 0.36 -9.13 -18.04
CA SER A 192 0.16 -10.54 -17.64
C SER A 192 1.13 -11.51 -18.31
N GLY A 193 1.74 -11.14 -19.45
CA GLY A 193 2.66 -11.99 -20.21
C GLY A 193 3.25 -11.28 -21.43
N GLU A 194 4.13 -11.97 -22.16
CA GLU A 194 4.91 -11.38 -23.26
C GLU A 194 4.04 -10.95 -24.47
N VAL A 195 3.11 -11.81 -24.90
CA VAL A 195 2.20 -11.49 -26.01
C VAL A 195 1.30 -10.32 -25.65
N HIS A 196 0.87 -10.26 -24.39
CA HIS A 196 0.05 -9.17 -23.88
C HIS A 196 0.84 -7.86 -23.87
N LEU A 197 2.08 -7.90 -23.39
CA LEU A 197 2.99 -6.76 -23.39
C LEU A 197 3.23 -6.19 -24.80
N GLN A 198 3.52 -7.05 -25.79
CA GLN A 198 3.73 -6.63 -27.18
C GLN A 198 2.52 -5.87 -27.70
N ARG A 199 1.32 -6.42 -27.51
CA ARG A 199 0.08 -5.75 -27.89
C ARG A 199 -0.12 -4.41 -27.18
N CYS A 200 0.15 -4.33 -25.88
CA CYS A 200 0.03 -3.07 -25.14
C CYS A 200 0.98 -1.99 -25.67
N ILE A 201 2.20 -2.37 -26.09
CA ILE A 201 3.18 -1.45 -26.68
C ILE A 201 2.69 -0.98 -28.05
N ASP A 202 2.18 -1.90 -28.88
CA ASP A 202 1.65 -1.57 -30.21
C ASP A 202 0.42 -0.66 -30.10
N ASP A 203 -0.49 -0.94 -29.16
CA ASP A 203 -1.67 -0.10 -28.91
C ASP A 203 -1.25 1.31 -28.43
N LEU A 204 -0.19 1.43 -27.63
CA LEU A 204 0.34 2.72 -27.17
C LEU A 204 0.95 3.53 -28.32
N LYS A 205 1.68 2.85 -29.23
CA LYS A 205 2.32 3.46 -30.41
C LYS A 205 1.32 3.85 -31.50
N GLU A 206 0.32 3.00 -31.78
CA GLU A 206 -0.60 3.20 -32.90
C GLU A 206 -1.84 4.02 -32.52
N ARG A 207 -2.44 3.74 -31.36
CA ARG A 207 -3.81 4.20 -31.03
C ARG A 207 -3.83 5.31 -29.99
N PHE A 208 -3.17 5.11 -28.85
CA PHE A 208 -3.36 5.97 -27.69
C PHE A 208 -2.42 7.19 -27.69
N ALA A 209 -1.11 6.97 -27.70
CA ALA A 209 -0.14 8.05 -27.59
C ALA A 209 0.35 8.55 -28.95
N LYS A 210 0.33 7.70 -30.00
CA LYS A 210 0.82 8.02 -31.36
C LYS A 210 2.29 8.52 -31.36
N ILE A 211 3.10 7.95 -30.49
CA ILE A 211 4.53 8.30 -30.33
C ILE A 211 5.38 7.04 -30.43
N GLU A 212 6.66 7.24 -30.74
CA GLU A 212 7.64 6.18 -30.65
C GLU A 212 8.11 6.00 -29.20
N VAL A 213 7.92 4.80 -28.67
CA VAL A 213 8.29 4.42 -27.30
C VAL A 213 9.46 3.45 -27.32
N ASN A 214 10.50 3.79 -26.54
CA ASN A 214 11.61 2.92 -26.20
C ASN A 214 11.22 2.06 -24.99
N VAL A 215 11.50 0.77 -25.11
CA VAL A 215 11.01 -0.26 -24.20
C VAL A 215 12.22 -1.00 -23.65
N SER A 216 12.32 -1.11 -22.32
CA SER A 216 13.35 -1.93 -21.70
C SER A 216 13.04 -3.43 -21.82
N ALA A 217 14.02 -4.28 -21.53
CA ALA A 217 13.80 -5.72 -21.55
C ALA A 217 12.72 -6.11 -20.51
N PRO A 218 11.80 -7.03 -20.84
CA PRO A 218 10.79 -7.50 -19.90
C PRO A 218 11.43 -8.23 -18.72
N ILE A 219 11.14 -7.76 -17.51
CA ILE A 219 11.67 -8.33 -16.27
C ILE A 219 10.51 -8.87 -15.44
N VAL A 220 10.69 -10.07 -14.90
CA VAL A 220 9.79 -10.65 -13.91
C VAL A 220 10.34 -10.33 -12.52
N PRO A 221 9.56 -9.68 -11.63
CA PRO A 221 9.99 -9.42 -10.27
C PRO A 221 10.14 -10.73 -9.51
N PHE A 222 11.30 -10.93 -8.91
CA PHE A 222 11.54 -12.04 -8.01
C PHE A 222 10.81 -11.83 -6.68
N ARG A 223 10.58 -12.91 -5.94
CA ARG A 223 10.18 -12.85 -4.53
C ARG A 223 11.29 -13.41 -3.67
N GLU A 224 11.41 -12.94 -2.44
CA GLU A 224 12.46 -13.40 -1.53
C GLU A 224 11.90 -14.39 -0.51
N THR A 225 12.59 -15.51 -0.29
CA THR A 225 12.16 -16.54 0.67
C THR A 225 13.34 -17.03 1.51
N ILE A 226 13.00 -17.52 2.70
CA ILE A 226 13.91 -18.30 3.52
C ILE A 226 13.65 -19.77 3.23
N ILE A 227 14.70 -20.58 3.21
CA ILE A 227 14.62 -22.04 3.11
C ILE A 227 15.31 -22.63 4.34
N PRO A 228 14.81 -23.73 4.92
CA PRO A 228 15.56 -24.41 5.97
C PRO A 228 16.95 -24.84 5.43
N PRO A 229 18.00 -24.84 6.28
CA PRO A 229 19.32 -25.25 5.83
C PRO A 229 19.27 -26.66 5.23
N PRO A 230 19.93 -26.89 4.09
CA PRO A 230 19.93 -28.21 3.47
C PRO A 230 20.56 -29.22 4.44
N LYS A 231 19.93 -30.39 4.59
CA LYS A 231 20.43 -31.48 5.45
C LYS A 231 21.67 -32.18 4.87
N LEU A 232 21.95 -31.97 3.58
CA LEU A 232 23.00 -32.63 2.81
C LEU A 232 23.89 -31.56 2.18
N ASP A 233 25.21 -31.75 2.27
CA ASP A 233 26.21 -30.92 1.60
C ASP A 233 26.26 -31.23 0.09
N MET A 234 26.97 -30.42 -0.72
CA MET A 234 27.18 -30.65 -2.17
C MET A 234 27.87 -32.00 -2.48
N VAL A 235 28.44 -32.65 -1.47
CA VAL A 235 29.06 -33.98 -1.54
C VAL A 235 28.10 -35.10 -1.09
N ASN A 236 26.83 -34.79 -0.82
CA ASN A 236 25.81 -35.70 -0.25
C ASN A 236 26.16 -36.29 1.12
N GLU A 237 27.13 -35.71 1.83
CA GLU A 237 27.38 -36.05 3.23
C GLU A 237 26.36 -35.33 4.11
N ALA A 238 25.83 -36.04 5.12
CA ALA A 238 24.96 -35.44 6.12
C ALA A 238 25.78 -34.38 6.87
N ILE A 239 25.29 -33.14 6.85
CA ILE A 239 25.92 -32.07 7.64
C ILE A 239 25.60 -32.37 9.10
N ASP A 240 26.54 -32.95 9.83
CA ASP A 240 26.51 -32.88 11.28
C ASP A 240 26.55 -31.40 11.64
N VAL A 241 25.44 -30.88 12.20
CA VAL A 241 25.22 -29.46 12.58
C VAL A 241 26.35 -28.89 13.47
N LYS A 242 27.26 -29.73 13.97
CA LYS A 242 28.45 -29.37 14.74
C LYS A 242 29.63 -28.84 13.91
N SER A 243 29.71 -29.09 12.60
CA SER A 243 30.92 -28.82 11.80
C SER A 243 31.00 -27.41 11.18
N GLN A 244 29.91 -26.64 11.15
CA GLN A 244 29.92 -25.26 10.63
C GLN A 244 30.61 -24.23 11.55
N GLN A 245 31.05 -24.60 12.75
CA GLN A 245 31.74 -23.68 13.66
C GLN A 245 33.19 -23.31 13.27
N LYS A 246 33.73 -23.80 12.16
CA LYS A 246 35.08 -23.43 11.71
C LYS A 246 35.18 -23.30 10.19
N LYS A 247 34.88 -22.10 9.66
CA LYS A 247 35.73 -21.34 8.70
C LYS A 247 34.96 -20.17 8.04
N ALA A 248 35.16 -18.98 8.58
CA ALA A 248 35.28 -17.73 7.82
C ALA A 248 36.39 -16.89 8.51
N PRO A 249 37.23 -16.14 7.77
CA PRO A 249 38.45 -15.55 8.32
C PRO A 249 38.13 -14.41 9.29
N LYS A 250 38.85 -14.39 10.41
CA LYS A 250 38.75 -13.40 11.48
C LYS A 250 39.19 -12.02 10.97
N ALA A 251 38.31 -11.03 11.13
CA ALA A 251 38.70 -9.64 11.32
C ALA A 251 38.43 -9.29 12.80
N GLU A 252 39.40 -8.64 13.43
CA GLU A 252 39.59 -8.44 14.87
C GLU A 252 38.54 -7.50 15.50
N GLU A 253 37.83 -8.00 16.53
CA GLU A 253 37.84 -7.55 17.94
C GLU A 253 37.01 -6.30 18.29
N ASN A 254 35.83 -6.52 18.88
CA ASN A 254 35.54 -6.10 20.26
C ASN A 254 34.33 -6.86 20.84
N ASN A 255 34.37 -7.07 22.16
CA ASN A 255 33.65 -8.11 22.92
C ASN A 255 32.19 -7.78 23.27
N GLU A 256 31.28 -8.71 22.96
CA GLU A 256 30.19 -9.22 23.82
C GLU A 256 29.63 -10.48 23.13
N LYS A 257 30.09 -11.67 23.55
CA LYS A 257 29.67 -12.96 22.98
C LYS A 257 28.71 -13.68 23.92
N GLU A 258 27.42 -13.61 23.62
CA GLU A 258 26.41 -14.55 24.11
C GLU A 258 25.70 -15.18 22.90
N HIS A 259 25.97 -16.47 22.66
CA HIS A 259 25.21 -17.43 21.83
C HIS A 259 24.71 -17.03 20.42
N GLU A 260 25.59 -16.57 19.52
CA GLU A 260 25.27 -16.42 18.08
C GLU A 260 25.36 -17.76 17.30
N ASN A 261 24.38 -18.67 17.42
CA ASN A 261 24.36 -19.88 16.57
C ASN A 261 22.97 -20.44 16.21
N ASP A 262 21.88 -19.67 16.31
CA ASP A 262 20.53 -20.19 15.96
C ASP A 262 19.62 -19.19 15.23
N GLY A 263 20.21 -18.17 14.57
CA GLY A 263 19.46 -17.20 13.77
C GLY A 263 18.59 -16.22 14.56
N TYR A 264 18.79 -16.15 15.88
CA TYR A 264 18.19 -15.17 16.78
C TYR A 264 18.96 -13.86 16.75
N ILE A 265 18.23 -12.73 16.68
CA ILE A 265 18.83 -11.41 16.59
C ILE A 265 18.25 -10.49 17.65
N LYS A 266 19.15 -9.87 18.39
CA LYS A 266 18.85 -8.86 19.40
C LYS A 266 19.34 -7.51 18.89
N LEU A 267 18.41 -6.58 18.63
CA LEU A 267 18.71 -5.24 18.12
C LEU A 267 18.19 -4.19 19.09
N LYS A 268 19.01 -3.18 19.39
CA LYS A 268 18.65 -2.04 20.25
C LYS A 268 18.36 -0.83 19.38
N THR A 269 17.39 -0.01 19.79
CA THR A 269 17.15 1.29 19.16
C THR A 269 18.38 2.20 19.30
N PRO A 270 18.56 3.21 18.43
CA PRO A 270 19.68 4.15 18.55
C PRO A 270 19.77 4.83 19.93
N ASN A 271 18.62 5.11 20.53
CA ASN A 271 18.54 5.69 21.88
C ASN A 271 18.72 4.66 23.00
N LYS A 272 18.93 3.37 22.68
CA LYS A 272 19.04 2.23 23.61
C LYS A 272 17.83 2.00 24.53
N LEU A 273 16.75 2.77 24.37
CA LEU A 273 15.53 2.69 25.17
C LEU A 273 14.70 1.43 24.92
N SER A 274 14.86 0.78 23.76
CA SER A 274 14.13 -0.45 23.46
C SER A 274 15.03 -1.47 22.80
N CYS A 275 14.83 -2.73 23.18
CA CYS A 275 15.52 -3.87 22.60
C CYS A 275 14.50 -4.85 22.04
N VAL A 276 14.68 -5.25 20.79
CA VAL A 276 13.83 -6.20 20.09
C VAL A 276 14.63 -7.47 19.83
N HIS A 277 14.05 -8.62 20.20
CA HIS A 277 14.60 -9.93 19.99
C HIS A 277 13.66 -10.74 19.08
N MET A 278 14.13 -11.07 17.88
CA MET A 278 13.33 -11.79 16.89
C MET A 278 14.17 -12.75 16.06
N HIS A 279 13.50 -13.71 15.42
CA HIS A 279 14.09 -14.60 14.43
C HIS A 279 13.11 -14.86 13.28
N ALA A 280 13.63 -15.30 12.13
CA ALA A 280 12.83 -15.58 10.95
C ALA A 280 12.84 -17.09 10.64
N LYS A 281 11.68 -17.64 10.27
CA LYS A 281 11.49 -19.04 9.87
C LYS A 281 10.76 -19.17 8.54
N PRO A 282 11.04 -20.21 7.74
CA PRO A 282 10.31 -20.49 6.52
C PRO A 282 8.90 -21.00 6.82
N LEU A 283 7.90 -20.49 6.09
CA LEU A 283 6.51 -20.93 6.18
C LEU A 283 6.26 -22.13 5.24
N PRO A 284 5.51 -23.16 5.67
CA PRO A 284 5.09 -24.24 4.77
C PRO A 284 4.30 -23.75 3.55
N SER A 285 4.57 -24.33 2.38
CA SER A 285 3.96 -23.92 1.11
C SER A 285 2.43 -24.03 1.10
N GLU A 286 1.86 -25.02 1.80
CA GLU A 286 0.40 -25.17 1.94
C GLU A 286 -0.24 -23.95 2.62
N ILE A 287 0.43 -23.39 3.63
CA ILE A 287 -0.05 -22.22 4.37
C ILE A 287 0.10 -20.97 3.49
N THR A 288 1.24 -20.82 2.81
CA THR A 288 1.48 -19.71 1.87
C THR A 288 0.40 -19.66 0.78
N GLN A 289 0.05 -20.80 0.19
CA GLN A 289 -1.01 -20.90 -0.83
C GLN A 289 -2.41 -20.58 -0.26
N LEU A 290 -2.69 -21.00 0.98
CA LEU A 290 -3.96 -20.71 1.64
C LEU A 290 -4.11 -19.21 1.95
N LEU A 291 -3.02 -18.54 2.34
CA LEU A 291 -3.00 -17.09 2.57
C LEU A 291 -3.20 -16.32 1.26
N GLU A 292 -2.54 -16.73 0.18
CA GLU A 292 -2.67 -16.09 -1.14
C GLU A 292 -4.09 -16.17 -1.69
N LYS A 293 -4.74 -17.34 -1.57
CA LYS A 293 -6.13 -17.53 -2.01
C LYS A 293 -7.14 -16.67 -1.25
N ASN A 294 -6.85 -16.33 0.01
CA ASN A 294 -7.77 -15.61 0.89
C ASN A 294 -7.29 -14.17 1.18
N ALA A 295 -6.44 -13.59 0.33
CA ALA A 295 -5.90 -12.24 0.52
C ALA A 295 -7.00 -11.18 0.68
N ASP A 296 -8.11 -11.30 -0.04
CA ASP A 296 -9.21 -10.33 0.06
C ASP A 296 -9.97 -10.42 1.39
N LEU A 297 -10.14 -11.64 1.94
CA LEU A 297 -10.70 -11.82 3.29
C LEU A 297 -9.79 -11.19 4.34
N LEU A 298 -8.47 -11.33 4.19
CA LEU A 298 -7.50 -10.69 5.10
C LEU A 298 -7.59 -9.16 5.06
N LYS A 299 -7.79 -8.55 3.88
CA LYS A 299 -8.03 -7.11 3.77
C LYS A 299 -9.29 -6.68 4.51
N VAL A 300 -10.38 -7.44 4.40
CA VAL A 300 -11.63 -7.15 5.12
C VAL A 300 -11.43 -7.25 6.62
N ILE A 301 -10.70 -8.26 7.09
CA ILE A 301 -10.36 -8.41 8.52
C ILE A 301 -9.58 -7.18 9.01
N ASP A 302 -8.54 -6.75 8.30
CA ASP A 302 -7.74 -5.59 8.69
C ASP A 302 -8.53 -4.27 8.67
N GLN A 303 -9.39 -4.07 7.67
CA GLN A 303 -10.28 -2.90 7.63
C GLN A 303 -11.22 -2.88 8.83
N SER A 304 -11.83 -4.03 9.15
CA SER A 304 -12.71 -4.13 10.32
C SER A 304 -11.96 -3.92 11.64
N TYR A 305 -10.72 -4.40 11.75
CA TYR A 305 -9.88 -4.14 12.91
C TYR A 305 -9.55 -2.65 13.07
N SER A 306 -9.21 -1.97 11.97
CA SER A 306 -8.90 -0.54 11.98
C SER A 306 -10.13 0.32 12.30
N SER A 307 -11.32 -0.08 11.82
CA SER A 307 -12.57 0.61 12.10
C SER A 307 -13.02 0.52 13.57
N LEU A 308 -12.56 -0.46 14.34
CA LEU A 308 -12.90 -0.60 15.75
C LEU A 308 -12.09 0.34 16.67
N HIS A 309 -10.97 0.89 16.19
CA HIS A 309 -10.14 1.83 16.95
C HIS A 309 -10.48 3.30 16.70
N CYS A 310 -11.28 3.61 15.67
CA CYS A 310 -11.92 4.92 15.49
C CYS A 310 -13.38 4.81 15.96
N ASP A 311 -13.84 5.71 16.82
CA ASP A 311 -15.15 5.69 17.50
C ASP A 311 -16.39 5.85 16.59
N ASN A 312 -16.52 5.01 15.56
CA ASN A 312 -17.72 4.85 14.77
C ASN A 312 -18.20 3.41 14.88
N ASN A 313 -19.00 3.17 15.92
CA ASN A 313 -19.84 1.98 16.03
C ASN A 313 -20.81 1.99 14.84
N ASP A 314 -20.47 1.25 13.78
CA ASP A 314 -21.38 0.40 13.02
C ASP A 314 -20.70 -0.09 11.73
N THR A 315 -19.89 -1.13 11.87
CA THR A 315 -19.69 -2.11 10.78
C THR A 315 -20.21 -3.45 11.28
N CYS A 316 -21.51 -3.67 11.10
CA CYS A 316 -22.10 -5.01 11.19
C CYS A 316 -21.51 -5.84 10.05
N LEU A 317 -20.38 -6.50 10.30
CA LEU A 317 -19.85 -7.54 9.44
C LEU A 317 -20.96 -8.56 9.14
N ASN A 318 -21.13 -8.90 7.86
CA ASN A 318 -22.15 -9.86 7.43
C ASN A 318 -21.98 -11.19 8.16
N SER A 319 -23.08 -11.85 8.54
CA SER A 319 -23.03 -13.18 9.18
C SER A 319 -22.23 -14.20 8.36
N GLU A 320 -22.21 -14.04 7.03
CA GLU A 320 -21.45 -14.87 6.10
C GLU A 320 -19.94 -14.66 6.19
N THR A 321 -19.48 -13.41 6.33
CA THR A 321 -18.04 -13.13 6.46
C THR A 321 -17.49 -13.67 7.77
N PHE A 322 -18.24 -13.58 8.87
CA PHE A 322 -17.86 -14.23 10.13
C PHE A 322 -17.74 -15.75 10.02
N LYS A 323 -18.65 -16.41 9.29
CA LYS A 323 -18.55 -17.85 9.03
C LYS A 323 -17.31 -18.18 8.20
N ALA A 324 -17.03 -17.39 7.16
CA ALA A 324 -15.84 -17.55 6.33
C ALA A 324 -14.54 -17.36 7.15
N ILE A 325 -14.50 -16.38 8.06
CA ILE A 325 -13.38 -16.16 8.97
C ILE A 325 -13.18 -17.36 9.92
N ALA A 326 -14.27 -17.89 10.49
CA ALA A 326 -14.20 -19.05 11.37
C ALA A 326 -13.72 -20.32 10.62
N GLU A 327 -14.21 -20.54 9.41
CA GLU A 327 -13.77 -21.65 8.56
C GLU A 327 -12.29 -21.50 8.16
N PHE A 328 -11.88 -20.29 7.80
CA PHE A 328 -10.48 -19.98 7.49
C PHE A 328 -9.57 -20.25 8.69
N LYS A 329 -9.95 -19.76 9.89
CA LYS A 329 -9.22 -20.00 11.14
C LYS A 329 -9.08 -21.49 11.44
N ALA A 330 -10.14 -22.28 11.24
CA ALA A 330 -10.11 -23.72 11.45
C ALA A 330 -9.13 -24.41 10.48
N LYS A 331 -9.21 -24.11 9.18
CA LYS A 331 -8.29 -24.66 8.18
C LYS A 331 -6.84 -24.32 8.48
N LEU A 332 -6.58 -23.08 8.88
CA LEU A 332 -5.24 -22.60 9.19
C LEU A 332 -4.69 -23.28 10.45
N ASN A 333 -5.52 -23.48 11.50
CA ASN A 333 -5.15 -24.29 12.67
C ASN A 333 -4.78 -25.73 12.28
N ASP A 334 -5.60 -26.39 11.44
CA ASP A 334 -5.34 -27.76 10.99
C ASP A 334 -4.00 -27.87 10.24
N LEU A 335 -3.67 -26.88 9.39
CA LEU A 335 -2.40 -26.85 8.66
C LEU A 335 -1.20 -26.63 9.60
N PHE A 336 -1.32 -25.76 10.60
CA PHE A 336 -0.25 -25.55 11.58
C PHE A 336 0.01 -26.79 12.43
N VAL A 337 -1.05 -27.49 12.87
CA VAL A 337 -0.91 -28.75 13.62
C VAL A 337 -0.23 -29.83 12.77
N LYS A 338 -0.58 -29.94 11.49
CA LYS A 338 0.07 -30.88 10.57
C LYS A 338 1.54 -30.56 10.32
N SER A 339 1.90 -29.28 10.29
CA SER A 339 3.24 -28.80 9.95
C SER A 339 4.26 -28.94 11.09
N GLY A 340 3.81 -29.21 12.33
CA GLY A 340 4.67 -29.62 13.44
C GLY A 340 4.29 -29.04 14.80
N ASN A 341 4.87 -29.62 15.87
CA ASN A 341 4.64 -29.20 17.25
C ASN A 341 5.09 -27.75 17.56
N GLU A 342 5.99 -27.20 16.74
CA GLU A 342 6.53 -25.85 16.91
C GLU A 342 5.50 -24.74 16.69
N TRP A 343 4.39 -25.04 16.00
CA TRP A 343 3.35 -24.08 15.63
C TRP A 343 2.10 -24.15 16.51
N ARG A 344 2.20 -24.86 17.64
CA ARG A 344 1.07 -24.98 18.57
C ARG A 344 0.64 -23.61 19.08
N ASN A 345 -0.65 -23.31 18.98
CA ASN A 345 -1.27 -22.02 19.34
C ASN A 345 -0.76 -20.79 18.56
N ALA A 346 -0.04 -20.98 17.45
CA ALA A 346 0.49 -19.86 16.65
C ALA A 346 -0.62 -18.96 16.08
N VAL A 347 -1.80 -19.54 15.81
CA VAL A 347 -2.93 -18.84 15.16
C VAL A 347 -3.54 -17.75 16.02
N ASP A 348 -3.62 -17.98 17.32
CA ASP A 348 -4.13 -17.01 18.27
C ASP A 348 -3.08 -15.93 18.60
N GLN A 349 -1.81 -16.22 18.31
CA GLN A 349 -0.65 -15.33 18.53
C GLN A 349 -0.24 -14.53 17.28
N ILE A 350 -1.03 -14.59 16.20
CA ILE A 350 -0.75 -13.81 14.99
C ILE A 350 -0.94 -12.33 15.29
N TRP A 351 0.10 -11.54 15.04
CA TRP A 351 0.12 -10.11 15.27
C TRP A 351 -0.27 -9.32 14.01
N SER A 352 0.31 -9.69 12.86
CA SER A 352 -0.08 -9.13 11.56
C SER A 352 0.29 -10.06 10.40
N PHE A 353 -0.40 -9.89 9.27
CA PHE A 353 -0.03 -10.47 7.99
C PHE A 353 0.76 -9.45 7.16
N GLY A 354 1.56 -9.89 6.20
CA GLY A 354 2.30 -8.98 5.31
C GLY A 354 2.67 -9.62 3.97
N PRO A 355 2.98 -8.86 2.92
CA PRO A 355 2.90 -7.41 2.82
C PRO A 355 1.46 -6.86 2.64
N ARG A 356 1.31 -5.54 2.78
CA ARG A 356 0.09 -4.73 2.82
C ARG A 356 -1.03 -5.30 3.70
N ARG A 357 -0.68 -5.91 4.83
CA ARG A 357 -1.62 -6.54 5.77
C ARG A 357 -2.48 -7.67 5.20
N CYS A 358 -2.17 -8.16 3.99
CA CYS A 358 -2.95 -9.17 3.29
C CYS A 358 -2.10 -10.22 2.56
N GLY A 359 -0.80 -10.26 2.83
CA GLY A 359 0.14 -11.13 2.13
C GLY A 359 0.50 -12.43 2.86
N PRO A 360 1.34 -13.27 2.24
CA PRO A 360 1.66 -14.61 2.71
C PRO A 360 2.78 -14.68 3.76
N ASN A 361 3.12 -13.56 4.42
CA ASN A 361 4.06 -13.51 5.54
C ASN A 361 3.29 -13.31 6.84
N ILE A 362 3.82 -13.87 7.93
CA ILE A 362 3.18 -13.85 9.25
C ILE A 362 4.14 -13.26 10.27
N LEU A 363 3.65 -12.33 11.07
CA LEU A 363 4.31 -11.89 12.30
C LEU A 363 3.64 -12.57 13.50
N LEU A 364 4.40 -13.31 14.29
CA LEU A 364 3.95 -13.97 15.52
C LEU A 364 4.50 -13.25 16.74
N ASN A 365 3.62 -13.06 17.72
CA ASN A 365 3.98 -12.54 19.03
C ASN A 365 4.12 -13.70 20.04
N ARG A 366 5.33 -13.95 20.52
CA ARG A 366 5.62 -14.90 21.62
C ARG A 366 6.13 -14.20 22.88
N ILE A 367 5.94 -12.89 22.99
CA ILE A 367 6.40 -12.11 24.12
C ILE A 367 5.60 -12.52 25.38
N PRO A 368 6.23 -13.08 26.42
CA PRO A 368 5.52 -13.55 27.61
C PRO A 368 4.90 -12.42 28.43
N SER A 369 5.42 -11.19 28.30
CA SER A 369 4.95 -9.98 28.99
C SER A 369 3.86 -9.20 28.25
N TYR A 370 3.56 -9.54 26.99
CA TYR A 370 2.65 -8.79 26.13
C TYR A 370 1.68 -9.71 25.39
N SER A 371 0.47 -9.88 25.95
CA SER A 371 -0.60 -10.64 25.33
C SER A 371 -1.65 -9.71 24.73
N ARG A 372 -1.63 -9.51 23.41
CA ARG A 372 -2.66 -8.77 22.69
C ARG A 372 -3.84 -9.70 22.35
N PRO A 373 -5.09 -9.19 22.29
CA PRO A 373 -6.18 -9.96 21.70
C PRO A 373 -5.83 -10.35 20.26
N SER A 374 -6.14 -11.60 19.92
CA SER A 374 -5.86 -12.15 18.58
C SER A 374 -6.57 -11.32 17.51
N ILE A 375 -6.02 -11.24 16.30
CA ILE A 375 -6.67 -10.55 15.15
C ILE A 375 -8.11 -11.07 14.90
N TRP A 376 -8.39 -12.31 15.34
CA TRP A 376 -9.69 -12.95 15.24
C TRP A 376 -10.72 -12.43 16.25
N THR A 377 -10.27 -11.95 17.41
CA THR A 377 -11.15 -11.48 18.48
C THR A 377 -11.26 -9.97 18.40
N MET A 378 -12.27 -9.51 17.66
CA MET A 378 -12.56 -8.10 17.41
C MET A 378 -12.93 -7.31 18.68
N LYS A 379 -13.36 -7.98 19.75
CA LYS A 379 -13.71 -7.37 21.05
C LYS A 379 -13.35 -8.32 22.19
N ASP A 380 -12.22 -8.10 22.84
CA ASP A 380 -11.96 -8.64 24.18
C ASP A 380 -12.22 -7.51 25.19
N PRO A 381 -13.38 -7.49 25.87
CA PRO A 381 -13.74 -6.43 26.83
C PRO A 381 -12.87 -6.46 28.10
N ASP A 382 -12.13 -7.54 28.33
CA ASP A 382 -11.28 -7.74 29.51
C ASP A 382 -9.81 -7.32 29.26
N PHE A 383 -9.48 -6.79 28.06
CA PHE A 383 -8.12 -6.37 27.75
C PHE A 383 -7.82 -4.98 28.32
N ILE A 384 -7.07 -4.94 29.42
CA ILE A 384 -6.54 -3.70 30.00
C ILE A 384 -5.16 -3.45 29.36
N PRO A 385 -4.93 -2.28 28.72
CA PRO A 385 -3.63 -1.93 28.15
C PRO A 385 -2.66 -1.54 29.28
N GLU A 386 -2.18 -2.53 30.04
CA GLU A 386 -1.31 -2.29 31.20
C GLU A 386 0.18 -2.10 30.82
N SER A 387 0.53 -2.24 29.53
CA SER A 387 1.93 -2.27 29.10
C SER A 387 2.29 -1.14 28.12
N PRO A 388 3.52 -0.57 28.24
CA PRO A 388 4.01 0.45 27.30
C PRO A 388 4.08 -0.05 25.85
N HIS A 389 4.09 -1.38 25.66
CA HIS A 389 4.09 -2.04 24.36
C HIS A 389 2.87 -1.67 23.51
N PHE A 390 1.70 -1.50 24.12
CA PHE A 390 0.47 -1.19 23.39
C PHE A 390 0.55 0.15 22.64
N ASN A 391 1.18 1.17 23.24
CA ASN A 391 1.30 2.50 22.61
C ASN A 391 2.15 2.48 21.33
N TYR A 392 3.12 1.56 21.25
CA TYR A 392 4.05 1.45 20.13
C TYR A 392 3.71 0.28 19.18
N ASP A 393 2.60 -0.42 19.42
CA ASP A 393 2.12 -1.55 18.62
C ASP A 393 2.02 -1.19 17.12
N SER A 394 1.33 -0.09 16.83
CA SER A 394 1.15 0.43 15.47
C SER A 394 2.48 0.72 14.76
N SER A 395 3.48 1.18 15.50
CA SER A 395 4.83 1.45 15.00
C SER A 395 5.56 0.15 14.68
N PHE A 396 5.44 -0.88 15.53
CA PHE A 396 6.05 -2.18 15.29
C PHE A 396 5.47 -2.84 14.02
N ILE A 397 4.14 -2.89 13.90
CA ILE A 397 3.45 -3.45 12.73
C ILE A 397 3.85 -2.69 11.46
N SER A 398 3.95 -1.36 11.52
CA SER A 398 4.35 -0.54 10.37
C SER A 398 5.80 -0.82 9.95
N GLY A 399 6.73 -1.01 10.91
CA GLY A 399 8.10 -1.43 10.63
C GLY A 399 8.19 -2.79 9.93
N PHE A 400 7.42 -3.78 10.41
CA PHE A 400 7.29 -5.10 9.77
C PHE A 400 6.69 -4.99 8.35
N GLN A 401 5.70 -4.12 8.17
CA GLN A 401 5.08 -3.90 6.88
C GLN A 401 6.06 -3.32 5.86
N LEU A 402 6.93 -2.40 6.28
CA LEU A 402 7.98 -1.87 5.42
C LEU A 402 9.05 -2.92 5.09
N ALA A 403 9.44 -3.74 6.07
CA ALA A 403 10.39 -4.83 5.84
C ALA A 403 9.86 -5.87 4.85
N SER A 404 8.60 -6.29 4.99
CA SER A 404 7.97 -7.29 4.10
C SER A 404 7.77 -6.82 2.66
N LEU A 405 7.72 -5.51 2.43
CA LEU A 405 7.61 -4.92 1.09
C LEU A 405 8.96 -4.86 0.37
N CYS A 406 10.03 -4.53 1.08
CA CYS A 406 11.38 -4.38 0.53
C CYS A 406 12.29 -5.43 1.15
N GLY A 407 12.45 -6.57 0.47
CA GLY A 407 13.30 -7.66 0.91
C GLY A 407 14.79 -7.28 0.90
N PRO A 408 15.62 -7.95 1.72
CA PRO A 408 17.04 -7.63 1.90
C PRO A 408 17.93 -7.76 0.66
N LEU A 409 17.55 -8.57 -0.34
CA LEU A 409 18.40 -8.91 -1.50
C LEU A 409 18.22 -7.96 -2.68
N CYS A 410 16.96 -7.73 -3.08
CA CYS A 410 16.62 -7.07 -4.33
C CYS A 410 15.53 -5.99 -4.16
N ASP A 411 15.22 -5.58 -2.92
CA ASP A 411 14.12 -4.66 -2.60
C ASP A 411 12.75 -5.13 -3.13
N GLU A 412 12.61 -6.44 -3.36
CA GLU A 412 11.35 -7.05 -3.79
C GLU A 412 10.62 -7.67 -2.58
N PRO A 413 9.29 -7.78 -2.62
CA PRO A 413 8.51 -8.28 -1.49
C PRO A 413 8.84 -9.72 -1.13
N MET A 414 8.98 -9.96 0.18
CA MET A 414 9.20 -11.29 0.74
C MET A 414 7.94 -12.17 0.60
N MET A 415 8.13 -13.48 0.49
CA MET A 415 7.06 -14.46 0.42
C MET A 415 7.36 -15.71 1.25
N GLY A 416 6.38 -16.16 2.05
CA GLY A 416 6.48 -17.40 2.80
C GLY A 416 7.44 -17.32 3.98
N VAL A 417 7.51 -16.17 4.64
CA VAL A 417 8.37 -15.97 5.82
C VAL A 417 7.51 -15.72 7.06
N CYS A 418 7.86 -16.39 8.15
CA CYS A 418 7.33 -16.13 9.48
C CYS A 418 8.38 -15.43 10.33
N PHE A 419 8.04 -14.26 10.88
CA PHE A 419 8.85 -13.58 11.87
C PHE A 419 8.27 -13.85 13.25
N ILE A 420 9.10 -14.30 14.18
CA ILE A 420 8.71 -14.63 15.54
C ILE A 420 9.44 -13.66 16.47
N VAL A 421 8.66 -12.88 17.22
CA VAL A 421 9.17 -11.96 18.23
C VAL A 421 9.15 -12.68 19.57
N GLU A 422 10.32 -12.93 20.13
CA GLU A 422 10.48 -13.63 21.41
C GLU A 422 10.45 -12.66 22.59
N ASP A 423 11.12 -11.52 22.45
CA ASP A 423 11.19 -10.52 23.51
C ASP A 423 11.21 -9.10 22.94
N TRP A 424 10.53 -8.20 23.65
CA TRP A 424 10.56 -6.77 23.39
C TRP A 424 10.62 -6.10 24.76
N THR A 425 11.69 -5.38 25.02
CA THR A 425 11.89 -4.72 26.32
C THR A 425 12.04 -3.20 26.13
N PHE A 426 11.60 -2.46 27.14
CA PHE A 426 11.86 -1.03 27.28
C PHE A 426 12.77 -0.81 28.48
N GLU A 427 13.96 -0.29 28.24
CA GLU A 427 14.84 0.20 29.29
C GLU A 427 14.38 1.62 29.64
N LYS A 428 13.87 1.83 30.87
CA LYS A 428 13.66 3.18 31.41
C LYS A 428 15.04 3.81 31.61
N GLU A 429 15.21 5.06 31.17
CA GLU A 429 16.46 5.82 31.29
C GLU A 429 17.12 5.61 32.66
N VAL A 430 18.32 5.01 32.64
CA VAL A 430 19.26 5.15 33.74
C VAL A 430 19.91 6.51 33.56
N SER A 431 19.52 7.47 34.40
CA SER A 431 20.23 8.73 34.52
C SER A 431 21.65 8.46 35.05
N SER A 432 22.64 8.49 34.16
CA SER A 432 24.03 8.58 34.58
C SER A 432 24.84 9.42 33.62
N ASN A 433 25.22 10.59 34.13
CA ASN A 433 26.30 11.44 33.67
C ASN A 433 27.56 10.63 33.34
N THR A 434 28.03 10.73 32.09
CA THR A 434 29.47 10.89 31.80
C THR A 434 29.60 11.38 30.37
N CYS A 435 30.14 12.59 30.24
CA CYS A 435 30.66 13.12 28.98
C CYS A 435 31.84 12.24 28.55
N GLU A 436 31.81 11.75 27.31
CA GLU A 436 33.03 11.39 26.60
C GLU A 436 33.17 12.35 25.42
N GLU A 437 34.24 13.14 25.51
CA GLU A 437 34.72 14.06 24.50
C GLU A 437 35.18 13.28 23.26
N ILE A 438 34.81 13.76 22.08
CA ILE A 438 35.49 13.39 20.84
C ILE A 438 36.09 14.65 20.24
N ASP A 439 37.41 14.60 20.10
CA ASP A 439 38.29 15.53 19.41
C ASP A 439 37.79 15.87 18.00
N THR A 440 37.64 17.16 17.71
CA THR A 440 37.75 17.67 16.35
C THR A 440 38.74 18.82 16.29
N VAL A 441 39.74 18.59 15.44
CA VAL A 441 40.86 19.46 15.11
C VAL A 441 40.40 20.83 14.61
N SER A 442 41.06 21.84 15.15
CA SER A 442 41.02 23.26 14.87
C SER A 442 41.12 23.66 13.39
N SER A 443 40.30 24.64 13.00
CA SER A 443 40.74 25.73 12.12
C SER A 443 39.94 27.00 12.42
N ASP A 444 40.70 28.05 12.72
CA ASP A 444 40.31 29.36 13.25
C ASP A 444 39.35 30.18 12.36
N LYS A 445 38.44 30.94 12.99
CA LYS A 445 38.56 32.42 13.12
C LYS A 445 37.39 33.03 13.90
N GLN A 446 37.74 33.89 14.84
CA GLN A 446 36.89 34.72 15.68
C GLN A 446 36.31 35.90 14.88
N ASP A 447 35.10 36.37 15.21
CA ASP A 447 34.89 37.64 15.94
C ASP A 447 33.44 38.16 15.86
N ILE A 448 32.82 38.23 17.05
CA ILE A 448 32.03 39.32 17.66
C ILE A 448 31.39 40.36 16.71
N SER A 449 30.04 40.44 16.69
CA SER A 449 29.25 41.61 17.16
C SER A 449 27.76 41.60 16.76
N ASN A 450 26.92 41.82 17.78
CA ASN A 450 25.61 42.49 17.83
C ASN A 450 24.79 42.78 16.55
N SER A 451 23.52 42.33 16.52
CA SER A 451 22.35 43.18 16.23
C SER A 451 21.03 42.39 16.41
N VAL A 452 20.16 42.77 17.37
CA VAL A 452 18.90 43.54 17.19
C VAL A 452 17.68 42.68 16.82
N LEU A 453 16.67 42.77 17.69
CA LEU A 453 15.30 42.26 17.59
C LEU A 453 14.58 42.73 16.32
N LEU A 454 13.65 41.92 15.79
CA LEU A 454 12.27 42.27 15.41
C LEU A 454 11.52 41.05 14.80
N ASP A 455 10.44 40.68 15.49
CA ASP A 455 9.12 40.20 15.05
C ASP A 455 8.90 39.03 14.05
N ASP A 456 8.25 37.99 14.59
CA ASP A 456 7.35 36.96 13.99
C ASP A 456 6.15 37.56 13.21
N PRO A 457 5.19 36.80 12.61
CA PRO A 457 5.11 35.35 12.28
C PRO A 457 4.51 35.05 10.87
N VAL A 458 4.63 33.80 10.36
CA VAL A 458 3.57 33.19 9.52
C VAL A 458 3.37 31.74 9.91
N LEU A 459 2.20 31.48 10.50
CA LEU A 459 1.61 30.17 10.78
C LEU A 459 0.50 29.95 9.75
N GLN A 460 0.45 28.78 9.11
CA GLN A 460 -0.78 28.29 8.47
C GLN A 460 -1.38 27.19 9.33
N THR A 461 -2.49 27.58 9.93
CA THR A 461 -3.40 26.88 10.82
C THR A 461 -4.23 25.85 10.06
N VAL A 462 -4.27 24.62 10.57
CA VAL A 462 -5.41 23.72 10.42
C VAL A 462 -6.45 24.06 11.48
N SER A 463 -7.69 24.25 11.03
CA SER A 463 -8.85 24.69 11.82
C SER A 463 -9.37 23.59 12.75
N ALA A 464 -9.64 23.99 13.99
CA ALA A 464 -10.42 23.25 14.99
C ALA A 464 -11.87 23.76 14.99
N ASP A 465 -12.81 22.85 15.30
CA ASP A 465 -14.13 23.21 15.81
C ASP A 465 -14.22 22.85 17.30
N ALA A 466 -14.98 23.70 18.01
CA ALA A 466 -15.50 23.59 19.37
C ALA A 466 -14.65 24.12 20.56
N ALA A 467 -14.89 25.39 20.91
CA ALA A 467 -15.04 25.84 22.31
C ALA A 467 -16.36 25.27 22.86
N SER A 468 -16.61 24.97 24.15
CA SER A 468 -16.12 25.47 25.43
C SER A 468 -16.61 24.51 26.53
N ILE A 469 -15.86 24.37 27.63
CA ILE A 469 -16.30 24.36 29.05
C ILE A 469 -15.05 24.09 29.90
N ALA A 470 -14.73 25.05 30.77
CA ALA A 470 -13.67 24.95 31.75
C ALA A 470 -14.23 24.46 33.10
N SER A 471 -13.53 23.56 33.80
CA SER A 471 -13.08 23.71 35.20
C SER A 471 -12.66 22.39 35.87
N SER A 472 -11.59 22.50 36.68
CA SER A 472 -11.10 21.60 37.75
C SER A 472 -10.36 20.30 37.36
N GLY A 473 -9.03 20.28 37.63
CA GLY A 473 -8.23 19.05 37.75
C GLY A 473 -8.35 18.40 39.14
N PRO A 474 -7.44 17.48 39.56
CA PRO A 474 -6.27 16.94 38.85
C PRO A 474 -6.16 15.39 38.87
N SER A 475 -5.66 14.78 37.79
CA SER A 475 -4.92 13.51 37.87
C SER A 475 -4.21 13.17 36.54
N SER A 476 -2.89 13.00 36.65
CA SER A 476 -1.95 12.37 35.71
C SER A 476 -2.47 11.91 34.34
N ALA A 477 -2.39 12.78 33.34
CA ALA A 477 -2.45 12.42 31.93
C ALA A 477 -1.18 12.94 31.24
N SER A 478 -0.21 12.06 30.97
CA SER A 478 0.95 12.40 30.16
C SER A 478 0.62 12.17 28.69
N SER A 479 0.45 13.31 28.00
CA SER A 479 0.93 13.62 26.65
C SER A 479 0.99 12.51 25.59
N ILE A 480 0.17 12.69 24.55
CA ILE A 480 0.28 12.23 23.16
C ILE A 480 1.60 11.46 22.86
N PRO A 481 1.55 10.12 22.62
CA PRO A 481 2.73 9.27 22.53
C PRO A 481 3.46 9.28 21.17
N PHE A 482 3.10 10.20 20.26
CA PHE A 482 3.71 10.28 18.93
C PHE A 482 4.95 11.18 18.95
N GLY A 483 6.06 10.65 19.46
CA GLY A 483 7.37 11.30 19.44
C GLY A 483 8.36 10.67 18.44
N PRO A 484 9.59 11.20 18.30
CA PRO A 484 10.64 10.64 17.43
C PRO A 484 10.97 9.17 17.72
N PHE A 485 10.64 8.70 18.91
CA PHE A 485 10.83 7.31 19.33
C PHE A 485 9.97 6.30 18.55
N THR A 486 8.77 6.67 18.08
CA THR A 486 7.93 5.79 17.24
C THR A 486 8.62 5.46 15.91
N GLY A 487 9.19 6.48 15.26
CA GLY A 487 9.97 6.33 14.02
C GLY A 487 11.25 5.53 14.23
N GLN A 488 11.91 5.68 15.39
CA GLN A 488 13.07 4.86 15.74
C GLN A 488 12.69 3.38 15.90
N ILE A 489 11.57 3.07 16.55
CA ILE A 489 11.06 1.69 16.67
C ILE A 489 10.78 1.11 15.28
N MET A 490 10.09 1.87 14.40
CA MET A 490 9.81 1.43 13.02
C MET A 490 11.09 1.06 12.26
N SER A 491 12.11 1.93 12.32
CA SER A 491 13.39 1.71 11.66
C SER A 491 14.15 0.50 12.23
N THR A 492 14.18 0.40 13.56
CA THR A 492 14.80 -0.69 14.32
C THR A 492 14.16 -2.03 13.97
N VAL A 493 12.83 -2.10 13.91
CA VAL A 493 12.09 -3.32 13.53
C VAL A 493 12.36 -3.68 12.06
N LYS A 494 12.37 -2.69 11.16
CA LYS A 494 12.70 -2.93 9.75
C LYS A 494 14.09 -3.55 9.60
N GLU A 495 15.09 -3.00 10.30
CA GLU A 495 16.45 -3.51 10.31
C GLU A 495 16.57 -4.89 10.97
N ALA A 496 15.86 -5.11 12.08
CA ALA A 496 15.83 -6.39 12.78
C ALA A 496 15.25 -7.50 11.89
N CYS A 497 14.14 -7.25 11.19
CA CYS A 497 13.59 -8.20 10.22
C CYS A 497 14.58 -8.48 9.08
N ARG A 498 15.25 -7.44 8.57
CA ARG A 498 16.26 -7.57 7.50
C ARG A 498 17.42 -8.46 7.92
N LYS A 499 18.00 -8.20 9.10
CA LYS A 499 19.08 -8.99 9.68
C LYS A 499 18.61 -10.42 9.97
N ALA A 500 17.39 -10.60 10.49
CA ALA A 500 16.85 -11.92 10.85
C ALA A 500 16.67 -12.80 9.60
N PHE A 501 16.28 -12.19 8.48
CA PHE A 501 16.22 -12.85 7.19
C PHE A 501 17.63 -13.21 6.68
N GLN A 502 18.59 -12.28 6.75
CA GLN A 502 19.98 -12.51 6.31
C GLN A 502 20.74 -13.56 7.13
N ALA A 503 20.35 -13.77 8.40
CA ALA A 503 20.90 -14.82 9.24
C ALA A 503 20.49 -16.24 8.80
N GLN A 504 19.45 -16.36 7.98
CA GLN A 504 18.94 -17.63 7.47
C GLN A 504 19.39 -17.89 6.02
N PRO A 505 19.32 -19.14 5.52
CA PRO A 505 19.61 -19.44 4.13
C PRO A 505 18.54 -18.83 3.22
N GLN A 506 18.91 -17.75 2.54
CA GLN A 506 18.04 -17.01 1.62
C GLN A 506 18.05 -17.59 0.20
N ARG A 507 16.90 -17.56 -0.48
CA ARG A 507 16.77 -17.85 -1.92
C ARG A 507 15.79 -16.89 -2.60
N LEU A 508 16.00 -16.69 -3.90
CA LEU A 508 15.06 -16.01 -4.78
C LEU A 508 14.05 -17.01 -5.33
N MET A 509 12.76 -16.72 -5.17
CA MET A 509 11.66 -17.40 -5.81
C MET A 509 11.35 -16.70 -7.14
N ALA A 510 11.55 -17.43 -8.23
CA ALA A 510 11.12 -17.01 -9.56
C ALA A 510 9.66 -17.42 -9.79
N ALA A 511 8.87 -16.54 -10.40
CA ALA A 511 7.55 -16.92 -10.88
C ALA A 511 7.68 -17.90 -12.05
N MET A 512 6.98 -19.03 -11.98
CA MET A 512 6.96 -20.05 -13.03
C MET A 512 5.53 -20.27 -13.52
N TYR A 513 5.39 -20.42 -14.84
CA TYR A 513 4.13 -20.82 -15.45
C TYR A 513 4.13 -22.33 -15.71
N SER A 514 3.04 -23.00 -15.34
CA SER A 514 2.81 -24.37 -15.77
C SER A 514 2.30 -24.36 -17.21
N CYS A 515 3.18 -24.67 -18.17
CA CYS A 515 2.80 -24.79 -19.57
C CYS A 515 2.14 -26.15 -19.84
N ASN A 516 0.80 -26.15 -19.89
CA ASN A 516 0.04 -27.33 -20.33
C ASN A 516 0.02 -27.39 -21.85
N ILE A 517 1.09 -27.94 -22.44
CA ILE A 517 1.23 -28.04 -23.89
C ILE A 517 0.45 -29.27 -24.39
N GLN A 518 -0.59 -29.02 -25.19
CA GLN A 518 -1.29 -30.09 -25.91
C GLN A 518 -0.59 -30.30 -27.26
N VAL A 519 0.25 -31.33 -27.33
CA VAL A 519 0.93 -31.74 -28.56
C VAL A 519 0.25 -33.00 -29.10
N ARG A 520 0.29 -33.18 -30.42
CA ARG A 520 0.01 -34.48 -31.02
C ARG A 520 1.09 -35.47 -30.61
N THR A 521 0.78 -36.76 -30.67
CA THR A 521 1.75 -37.82 -30.29
C THR A 521 2.88 -37.98 -31.33
N GLU A 522 2.63 -37.51 -32.55
CA GLU A 522 3.61 -37.38 -33.64
C GLU A 522 4.58 -36.23 -33.37
#